data_AF-A0A8H6TCI0-F1
#
_entry.id   AF-A0A8H6TCI0-F1
#
_cell.length_a   1.000
_cell.length_b   1.000
_cell.length_c   1.000
_cell.angle_alpha   90.00
_cell.angle_beta   90.00
_cell.angle_gamma   90.00
#
_symmetry.space_group_name_H-M   'P 1'
#
loop_
_entity.id
_entity.type
_entity.pdbx_description
1 polymer ?
#
loop_
_entity_poly.entity_id
_entity_poly.type
_entity_poly.pdbx_seq_one_letter_code
_entity_poly.pdbx_strand_id
1 'polypeptide(L)'
;MASLFASLFSWISGLFFSKTAEIAIVGLQASGKTSFVNVIGSGQWSEEVVPTVGFIFRKVRKGNVTLKIWDVAGQPKFRTMWERYCHGADAIVFIVDSADPEKFNTARFELHQLLSQPALGGVPLLVLGNKNDLEASVPVKDLIRDLRLDKISDRPVSCYSCSMKSQHNLDIVLQWLAGRSH
;
A
#
# COMPACT_ATOMS: atom_id res chain seq x y z
N MET A 1 16.01 -40.65 -0.85
CA MET A 1 15.28 -40.44 0.43
C MET A 1 15.45 -39.03 1.02
N ALA A 2 16.60 -38.37 0.91
CA ALA A 2 16.80 -37.01 1.46
C ALA A 2 15.89 -35.92 0.85
N SER A 3 15.56 -36.00 -0.44
CA SER A 3 14.73 -35.01 -1.15
C SER A 3 13.26 -35.00 -0.68
N LEU A 4 12.68 -36.16 -0.39
CA LEU A 4 11.29 -36.29 0.11
C LEU A 4 11.15 -35.78 1.55
N PHE A 5 12.15 -36.03 2.40
CA PHE A 5 12.19 -35.49 3.75
C PHE A 5 12.42 -33.98 3.77
N ALA A 6 13.26 -33.45 2.88
CA ALA A 6 13.46 -32.00 2.74
C ALA A 6 12.21 -31.28 2.25
N SER A 7 11.48 -31.84 1.27
CA SER A 7 10.22 -31.27 0.79
C SER A 7 9.11 -31.35 1.84
N LEU A 8 9.03 -32.46 2.59
CA LEU A 8 8.07 -32.63 3.67
C LEU A 8 8.38 -31.69 4.84
N PHE A 9 9.64 -31.56 5.22
CA PHE A 9 10.06 -30.64 6.28
C PHE A 9 9.89 -29.17 5.87
N SER A 10 10.16 -28.81 4.61
CA SER A 10 9.87 -27.47 4.06
C SER A 10 8.38 -27.16 4.04
N TRP A 11 7.53 -28.16 3.77
CA TRP A 11 6.08 -28.01 3.81
C TRP A 11 5.57 -27.86 5.25
N ILE A 12 6.07 -28.70 6.17
CA ILE A 12 5.76 -28.63 7.61
C ILE A 12 6.27 -27.33 8.22
N SER A 13 7.49 -26.90 7.93
CA SER A 13 8.01 -25.62 8.41
C SER A 13 7.22 -24.44 7.84
N GLY A 14 6.79 -24.50 6.58
CA GLY A 14 5.87 -23.52 5.99
C GLY A 14 4.50 -23.44 6.66
N LEU A 15 4.06 -24.51 7.34
CA LEU A 15 2.84 -24.55 8.16
C LEU A 15 3.04 -23.93 9.56
N PHE A 16 4.27 -23.92 10.09
CA PHE A 16 4.58 -23.40 11.43
C PHE A 16 5.22 -22.00 11.45
N PHE A 17 5.81 -21.53 10.35
CA PHE A 17 6.43 -20.20 10.27
C PHE A 17 5.45 -19.14 9.72
N SER A 18 5.16 -18.12 10.53
CA SER A 18 4.44 -16.94 10.04
C SER A 18 5.42 -15.98 9.35
N LYS A 19 5.15 -15.62 8.11
CA LYS A 19 5.91 -14.59 7.40
C LYS A 19 5.45 -13.20 7.82
N THR A 20 6.35 -12.24 7.82
CA THR A 20 6.02 -10.86 8.17
C THR A 20 6.45 -9.87 7.08
N ALA A 21 5.68 -8.80 6.90
CA ALA A 21 6.07 -7.66 6.07
C ALA A 21 5.69 -6.36 6.77
N GLU A 22 6.56 -5.36 6.71
CA GLU A 22 6.35 -4.00 7.20
C GLU A 22 5.96 -3.08 6.04
N ILE A 23 4.76 -2.51 6.11
CA ILE A 23 4.14 -1.76 5.01
C ILE A 23 3.85 -0.34 5.48
N ALA A 24 4.36 0.65 4.76
CA ALA A 24 4.01 2.05 4.97
C ALA A 24 2.91 2.47 4.01
N ILE A 25 1.83 3.08 4.53
CA ILE A 25 0.71 3.56 3.73
C ILE A 25 0.66 5.08 3.82
N VAL A 26 0.84 5.71 2.66
CA VAL A 26 0.96 7.15 2.50
C VAL A 26 0.13 7.62 1.29
N GLY A 27 0.00 8.93 1.13
CA GLY A 27 -0.87 9.54 0.12
C GLY A 27 -1.73 10.65 0.69
N LEU A 28 -2.35 11.44 -0.18
CA LEU A 28 -3.09 12.64 0.20
C LEU A 28 -4.25 12.34 1.17
N GLN A 29 -4.68 13.35 1.93
CA GLN A 29 -5.87 13.23 2.77
C GLN A 29 -7.10 12.81 1.94
N ALA A 30 -8.00 12.03 2.56
CA ALA A 30 -9.21 11.51 1.94
C ALA A 30 -9.01 10.54 0.74
N SER A 31 -7.78 10.07 0.46
CA SER A 31 -7.54 9.06 -0.58
C SER A 31 -8.01 7.64 -0.24
N GLY A 32 -8.32 7.38 1.04
CA GLY A 32 -8.83 6.09 1.52
C GLY A 32 -7.80 5.18 2.20
N LYS A 33 -6.68 5.71 2.68
CA LYS A 33 -5.65 4.97 3.45
C LYS A 33 -6.22 4.20 4.64
N THR A 34 -6.89 4.89 5.56
CA THR A 34 -7.49 4.27 6.74
C THR A 34 -8.60 3.28 6.36
N SER A 35 -9.41 3.59 5.34
CA SER A 35 -10.40 2.65 4.80
C SER A 35 -9.74 1.37 4.29
N PHE A 36 -8.63 1.48 3.55
CA PHE A 36 -7.87 0.33 3.08
C PHE A 36 -7.41 -0.54 4.26
N VAL A 37 -6.80 0.06 5.29
CA VAL A 37 -6.35 -0.66 6.49
C VAL A 37 -7.51 -1.33 7.22
N ASN A 38 -8.65 -0.65 7.35
CA ASN A 38 -9.83 -1.22 7.99
C ASN A 38 -10.35 -2.43 7.20
N VAL A 39 -10.52 -2.30 5.88
CA VAL A 39 -11.04 -3.38 5.04
C VAL A 39 -10.12 -4.60 5.03
N ILE A 40 -8.80 -4.42 4.92
CA ILE A 40 -7.89 -5.58 5.02
C ILE A 40 -7.87 -6.17 6.42
N GLY A 41 -8.08 -5.38 7.47
CA GLY A 41 -8.09 -5.82 8.87
C GLY A 41 -9.34 -6.61 9.25
N SER A 42 -10.53 -6.02 9.05
CA SER A 42 -11.82 -6.58 9.50
C SER A 42 -12.65 -7.20 8.37
N GLY A 43 -12.27 -7.00 7.11
CA GLY A 43 -13.11 -7.35 5.95
C GLY A 43 -14.31 -6.42 5.77
N GLN A 44 -14.44 -5.37 6.58
CA GLN A 44 -15.59 -4.48 6.58
C GLN A 44 -15.17 -3.06 6.22
N TRP A 45 -15.89 -2.47 5.29
CA TRP A 45 -15.82 -1.05 4.98
C TRP A 45 -16.80 -0.26 5.87
N SER A 46 -16.43 0.98 6.20
CA SER A 46 -17.28 1.93 6.93
C SER A 46 -17.30 3.25 6.17
N GLU A 47 -18.47 3.87 6.09
CA GLU A 47 -18.65 5.21 5.53
C GLU A 47 -18.08 6.28 6.46
N GLU A 48 -18.21 6.07 7.77
CA GLU A 48 -17.65 6.93 8.80
C GLU A 48 -16.19 6.55 9.05
N VAL A 49 -15.27 7.36 8.51
CA VAL A 49 -13.84 7.28 8.78
C VAL A 49 -13.34 8.64 9.25
N VAL A 50 -12.93 8.71 10.51
CA VAL A 50 -12.35 9.92 11.11
C VAL A 50 -10.95 10.17 10.52
N PRO A 51 -10.59 11.40 10.15
CA PRO A 51 -9.24 11.71 9.68
C PRO A 51 -8.15 11.31 10.69
N THR A 52 -7.16 10.57 10.22
CA THR A 52 -6.00 10.16 11.05
C THR A 52 -5.20 11.37 11.54
N VAL A 53 -4.89 11.39 12.83
CA VAL A 53 -3.98 12.34 13.46
C VAL A 53 -2.62 11.68 13.61
N GLY A 54 -1.59 12.20 12.94
CA GLY A 54 -0.26 11.62 13.02
C GLY A 54 -0.12 10.33 12.21
N PHE A 55 -0.20 9.20 12.90
CA PHE A 55 -0.07 7.85 12.33
C PHE A 55 -0.84 6.84 13.18
N ILE A 56 -1.18 5.69 12.59
CA ILE A 56 -1.75 4.54 13.29
C ILE A 56 -0.95 3.30 12.90
N PHE A 57 -0.55 2.52 13.90
CA PHE A 57 0.05 1.20 13.69
C PHE A 57 -1.01 0.11 13.79
N ARG A 58 -1.07 -0.80 12.81
CA ARG A 58 -1.95 -1.98 12.83
C ARG A 58 -1.21 -3.24 12.42
N LYS A 59 -1.54 -4.36 13.08
CA LYS A 59 -1.13 -5.70 12.63
C LYS A 59 -2.33 -6.39 12.01
N VAL A 60 -2.19 -6.79 10.75
CA VAL A 60 -3.23 -7.50 10.00
C VAL A 60 -2.70 -8.89 9.65
N ARG A 61 -3.37 -9.94 10.14
CA ARG A 61 -3.01 -11.32 9.86
C ARG A 61 -3.95 -11.90 8.80
N LYS A 62 -3.39 -12.41 7.71
CA LYS A 62 -4.10 -13.16 6.66
C LYS A 62 -3.36 -14.47 6.42
N GLY A 63 -3.96 -15.58 6.85
CA GLY A 63 -3.30 -16.88 6.83
C GLY A 63 -2.02 -16.91 7.67
N ASN A 64 -0.91 -17.30 7.05
CA ASN A 64 0.43 -17.30 7.65
C ASN A 64 1.20 -15.99 7.49
N VAL A 65 0.61 -14.96 6.84
CA VAL A 65 1.26 -13.66 6.67
C VAL A 65 0.73 -12.66 7.70
N THR A 66 1.65 -11.96 8.35
CA THR A 66 1.35 -10.81 9.22
C THR A 66 1.89 -9.53 8.59
N LEU A 67 1.00 -8.62 8.22
CA LEU A 67 1.34 -7.29 7.76
C LEU A 67 1.39 -6.35 8.97
N LYS A 68 2.55 -5.72 9.20
CA LYS A 68 2.73 -4.62 10.14
C LYS A 68 2.57 -3.32 9.36
N ILE A 69 1.53 -2.55 9.64
CA ILE A 69 1.09 -1.45 8.77
C ILE A 69 1.18 -0.13 9.51
N TRP A 70 1.87 0.83 8.92
CA TRP A 70 1.87 2.23 9.31
C TRP A 70 0.92 3.01 8.41
N ASP A 71 -0.27 3.37 8.92
CA ASP A 71 -1.21 4.30 8.26
C ASP A 71 -0.84 5.74 8.65
N VAL A 72 -0.26 6.50 7.72
CA VAL A 72 0.25 7.84 8.02
C VAL A 72 -0.71 8.91 7.49
N ALA A 73 -0.94 9.95 8.28
CA ALA A 73 -1.86 11.02 7.91
C ALA A 73 -1.43 11.74 6.62
N GLY A 74 -2.42 12.05 5.76
CA GLY A 74 -2.18 12.66 4.44
C GLY A 74 -2.29 14.19 4.39
N GLN A 75 -2.60 14.82 5.54
CA GLN A 75 -2.72 16.28 5.63
C GLN A 75 -1.35 16.92 5.42
N PRO A 76 -1.25 18.10 4.76
CA PRO A 76 0.03 18.74 4.47
C PRO A 76 1.00 18.82 5.66
N LYS A 77 0.50 19.21 6.83
CA LYS A 77 1.30 19.34 8.08
C LYS A 77 1.94 18.05 8.58
N PHE A 78 1.48 16.90 8.10
CA PHE A 78 1.94 15.57 8.52
C PHE A 78 2.83 14.88 7.48
N ARG A 79 3.00 15.45 6.27
CA ARG A 79 3.75 14.80 5.19
C ARG A 79 5.24 14.66 5.48
N THR A 80 5.79 15.51 6.34
CA THR A 80 7.18 15.39 6.83
C THR A 80 7.43 14.11 7.62
N MET A 81 6.38 13.45 8.12
CA MET A 81 6.53 12.15 8.80
C MET A 81 6.62 10.97 7.83
N TRP A 82 6.23 11.13 6.56
CA TRP A 82 6.15 10.01 5.61
C TRP A 82 7.50 9.32 5.46
N GLU A 83 8.59 10.07 5.33
CA GLU A 83 9.95 9.54 5.25
C GLU A 83 10.27 8.63 6.44
N ARG A 84 10.01 9.09 7.67
CA ARG A 84 10.28 8.34 8.90
C ARG A 84 9.57 6.98 8.91
N TYR A 85 8.31 6.92 8.46
CA TYR A 85 7.52 5.68 8.51
C TYR A 85 7.72 4.78 7.28
N CYS A 86 8.22 5.34 6.18
CA CYS A 86 8.61 4.54 5.01
C CYS A 86 10.01 3.95 5.14
N HIS A 87 10.88 4.53 5.98
CA HIS A 87 12.22 4.02 6.21
C HIS A 87 12.20 2.62 6.83
N GLY A 88 12.85 1.67 6.17
CA GLY A 88 12.88 0.27 6.59
C GLY A 88 11.62 -0.54 6.27
N ALA A 89 10.64 0.03 5.57
CA ALA A 89 9.48 -0.72 5.11
C ALA A 89 9.84 -1.69 3.96
N ASP A 90 9.21 -2.85 3.95
CA ASP A 90 9.32 -3.84 2.87
C ASP A 90 8.58 -3.37 1.59
N ALA A 91 7.60 -2.47 1.74
CA ALA A 91 6.97 -1.75 0.63
C ALA A 91 6.28 -0.45 1.08
N ILE A 92 6.22 0.49 0.13
CA ILE A 92 5.43 1.72 0.24
C ILE A 92 4.14 1.53 -0.58
N VAL A 93 2.99 1.74 0.05
CA VAL A 93 1.69 1.82 -0.62
C VAL A 93 1.27 3.28 -0.68
N PHE A 94 1.27 3.85 -1.88
CA PHE A 94 0.82 5.21 -2.13
C PHE A 94 -0.61 5.20 -2.66
N ILE A 95 -1.58 5.64 -1.85
CA ILE A 95 -3.01 5.61 -2.21
C ILE A 95 -3.45 6.97 -2.73
N VAL A 96 -4.04 6.97 -3.93
CA VAL A 96 -4.60 8.12 -4.64
C VAL A 96 -6.10 7.95 -4.81
N ASP A 97 -6.85 9.04 -4.63
CA ASP A 97 -8.27 9.06 -5.00
C ASP A 97 -8.38 9.17 -6.53
N SER A 98 -8.68 8.05 -7.21
CA SER A 98 -8.74 8.04 -8.68
C SER A 98 -9.91 8.85 -9.24
N ALA A 99 -10.89 9.21 -8.41
CA ALA A 99 -12.05 10.02 -8.79
C ALA A 99 -11.85 11.52 -8.53
N ASP A 100 -10.63 11.95 -8.16
CA ASP A 100 -10.30 13.36 -7.91
C ASP A 100 -9.02 13.79 -8.67
N PRO A 101 -9.11 13.98 -10.01
CA PRO A 101 -7.97 14.33 -10.85
C PRO A 101 -7.33 15.69 -10.51
N GLU A 102 -8.09 16.60 -9.90
CA GLU A 102 -7.59 17.93 -9.49
C GLU A 102 -6.41 17.80 -8.51
N LYS A 103 -6.41 16.74 -7.70
CA LYS A 103 -5.35 16.46 -6.73
C LYS A 103 -4.14 15.73 -7.30
N PHE A 104 -4.15 15.28 -8.56
CA PHE A 104 -3.06 14.47 -9.12
C PHE A 104 -1.73 15.22 -9.20
N ASN A 105 -1.76 16.53 -9.48
CA ASN A 105 -0.53 17.33 -9.49
C ASN A 105 0.12 17.37 -8.09
N THR A 106 -0.67 17.56 -7.04
CA THR A 106 -0.19 17.50 -5.66
C THR A 106 0.26 16.09 -5.29
N ALA A 107 -0.51 15.06 -5.66
CA ALA A 107 -0.16 13.67 -5.38
C ALA A 107 1.17 13.29 -6.04
N ARG A 108 1.39 13.69 -7.30
CA ARG A 108 2.66 13.53 -8.01
C ARG A 108 3.79 14.23 -7.27
N PHE A 109 3.63 15.51 -6.96
CA PHE A 109 4.69 16.27 -6.29
C PHE A 109 5.14 15.59 -4.99
N GLU A 110 4.17 15.23 -4.14
CA GLU A 110 4.44 14.60 -2.85
C GLU A 110 5.02 13.18 -2.99
N LEU A 111 4.56 12.40 -3.98
CA LEU A 111 5.12 11.09 -4.28
C LEU A 111 6.60 11.22 -4.67
N HIS A 112 6.93 12.07 -5.64
CA HIS A 112 8.30 12.23 -6.11
C HIS A 112 9.21 12.87 -5.05
N GLN A 113 8.68 13.78 -4.20
CA GLN A 113 9.41 14.32 -3.06
C GLN A 113 9.71 13.27 -1.99
N LEU A 114 8.78 12.34 -1.74
CA LEU A 114 9.02 11.22 -0.84
C LEU A 114 10.09 10.28 -1.42
N LEU A 115 9.95 9.92 -2.69
CA LEU A 115 10.83 8.93 -3.33
C LEU A 115 12.24 9.46 -3.64
N SER A 116 12.44 10.78 -3.61
CA SER A 116 13.77 11.38 -3.70
C SER A 116 14.60 11.26 -2.41
N GLN A 117 13.99 10.85 -1.30
CA GLN A 117 14.71 10.63 -0.05
C GLN A 117 15.66 9.42 -0.18
N PRO A 118 16.98 9.61 -0.01
CA PRO A 118 17.96 8.53 -0.19
C PRO A 118 17.70 7.32 0.72
N ALA A 119 17.14 7.57 1.91
CA ALA A 119 16.78 6.55 2.89
C ALA A 119 15.71 5.56 2.37
N LEU A 120 14.98 5.91 1.31
CA LEU A 120 13.92 5.08 0.69
C LEU A 120 14.37 4.47 -0.65
N GLY A 121 15.68 4.46 -0.92
CA GLY A 121 16.25 3.87 -2.13
C GLY A 121 15.89 2.39 -2.26
N GLY A 122 15.40 1.99 -3.44
CA GLY A 122 15.08 0.59 -3.75
C GLY A 122 13.82 0.01 -3.11
N VAL A 123 13.19 0.69 -2.14
CA VAL A 123 11.95 0.21 -1.50
C VAL A 123 10.84 0.08 -2.55
N PRO A 124 10.23 -1.11 -2.74
CA PRO A 124 9.17 -1.30 -3.72
C PRO A 124 7.97 -0.39 -3.51
N LEU A 125 7.44 0.15 -4.61
CA LEU A 125 6.29 1.05 -4.60
C LEU A 125 5.06 0.36 -5.21
N LEU A 126 3.95 0.39 -4.46
CA LEU A 126 2.62 0.07 -4.96
C LEU A 126 1.74 1.33 -4.96
N VAL A 127 1.30 1.76 -6.14
CA VAL A 127 0.34 2.86 -6.28
C VAL A 127 -1.07 2.28 -6.41
N LEU A 128 -1.99 2.72 -5.55
CA LEU A 128 -3.40 2.31 -5.60
C LEU A 128 -4.27 3.50 -6.01
N GLY A 129 -4.87 3.40 -7.19
CA GLY A 129 -5.97 4.25 -7.62
C GLY A 129 -7.27 3.79 -6.98
N ASN A 130 -7.58 4.33 -5.80
CA ASN A 130 -8.75 3.95 -5.03
C ASN A 130 -10.02 4.69 -5.50
N LYS A 131 -11.18 4.22 -5.05
CA LYS A 131 -12.53 4.75 -5.38
C LYS A 131 -12.94 4.56 -6.84
N ASN A 132 -12.53 3.44 -7.43
CA ASN A 132 -12.92 3.10 -8.79
C ASN A 132 -14.41 2.71 -8.95
N ASP A 133 -15.15 2.66 -7.85
CA ASP A 133 -16.61 2.56 -7.83
C ASP A 133 -17.33 3.85 -8.23
N LEU A 134 -16.61 4.98 -8.28
CA LEU A 134 -17.16 6.27 -8.69
C LEU A 134 -17.01 6.48 -10.19
N GLU A 135 -18.03 7.07 -10.83
CA GLU A 135 -18.05 7.34 -12.28
C GLU A 135 -16.91 8.26 -12.73
N ALA A 136 -16.50 9.20 -11.88
CA ALA A 136 -15.40 10.12 -12.15
C ALA A 136 -14.00 9.47 -12.05
N SER A 137 -13.92 8.19 -11.69
CA SER A 137 -12.63 7.50 -11.54
C SER A 137 -11.89 7.36 -12.87
N VAL A 138 -10.59 7.65 -12.84
CA VAL A 138 -9.73 7.51 -14.01
C VAL A 138 -9.15 6.10 -14.11
N PRO A 139 -8.87 5.59 -15.32
CA PRO A 139 -8.22 4.30 -15.50
C PRO A 139 -6.73 4.35 -15.11
N VAL A 140 -6.16 3.17 -14.82
CA VAL A 140 -4.76 3.00 -14.40
C VAL A 140 -3.75 3.66 -15.34
N LYS A 141 -4.00 3.63 -16.65
CA LYS A 141 -3.13 4.27 -17.66
C LYS A 141 -2.95 5.77 -17.42
N ASP A 142 -4.02 6.44 -16.98
CA ASP A 142 -4.00 7.88 -16.75
C ASP A 142 -3.31 8.19 -15.41
N LEU A 143 -3.50 7.34 -14.38
CA LEU A 143 -2.71 7.42 -13.14
C LEU A 143 -1.21 7.28 -13.39
N ILE A 144 -0.79 6.30 -14.20
CA ILE A 144 0.62 6.11 -14.58
C ILE A 144 1.19 7.36 -15.23
N ARG A 145 0.45 7.94 -16.19
CA ARG A 145 0.84 9.17 -16.90
C ARG A 145 0.91 10.37 -15.97
N ASP A 146 -0.16 10.63 -15.22
CA ASP A 146 -0.35 11.88 -14.50
C ASP A 146 0.54 11.95 -13.24
N LEU A 147 0.77 10.80 -12.60
CA LEU A 147 1.73 10.64 -11.50
C LEU A 147 3.17 10.43 -11.97
N ARG A 148 3.40 10.33 -13.29
CA ARG A 148 4.73 10.17 -13.91
C ARG A 148 5.48 8.96 -13.35
N LEU A 149 4.78 7.84 -13.22
CA LEU A 149 5.35 6.61 -12.67
C LEU A 149 6.43 6.02 -13.60
N ASP A 150 6.39 6.35 -14.89
CA ASP A 150 7.42 6.00 -15.88
C ASP A 150 8.80 6.63 -15.59
N LYS A 151 8.85 7.66 -14.74
CA LYS A 151 10.10 8.33 -14.33
C LYS A 151 10.75 7.72 -13.09
N ILE A 152 10.10 6.74 -12.47
CA ILE A 152 10.62 6.04 -11.30
C ILE A 152 11.27 4.74 -11.78
N SER A 153 12.59 4.71 -11.87
CA SER A 153 13.36 3.58 -12.43
C SER A 153 14.31 2.92 -11.43
N ASP A 154 14.43 3.46 -10.22
CA ASP A 154 15.34 3.04 -9.15
C ASP A 154 14.75 1.98 -8.21
N ARG A 155 13.50 1.57 -8.44
CA ARG A 155 12.76 0.60 -7.61
C ARG A 155 11.69 -0.12 -8.42
N PRO A 156 11.22 -1.30 -7.99
CA PRO A 156 10.02 -1.92 -8.56
C PRO A 156 8.79 -1.05 -8.30
N VAL A 157 7.98 -0.83 -9.35
CA VAL A 157 6.73 -0.07 -9.27
C VAL A 157 5.57 -0.92 -9.79
N SER A 158 4.45 -0.91 -9.08
CA SER A 158 3.19 -1.51 -9.52
C SER A 158 2.05 -0.50 -9.34
N CYS A 159 1.06 -0.52 -10.22
CA CYS A 159 -0.10 0.38 -10.13
C CYS A 159 -1.38 -0.39 -10.42
N TYR A 160 -2.35 -0.32 -9.50
CA TYR A 160 -3.64 -0.97 -9.63
C TYR A 160 -4.79 0.00 -9.37
N SER A 161 -5.92 -0.23 -10.04
CA SER A 161 -7.21 0.39 -9.69
C SER A 161 -7.93 -0.50 -8.70
N CYS A 162 -8.53 0.07 -7.66
CA CYS A 162 -9.25 -0.67 -6.63
C CYS A 162 -10.39 0.16 -6.02
N SER A 163 -11.25 -0.50 -5.26
CA SER A 163 -12.21 0.19 -4.39
C SER A 163 -12.29 -0.49 -3.03
N MET A 164 -12.13 0.30 -1.97
CA MET A 164 -12.37 -0.20 -0.61
C MET A 164 -13.85 -0.41 -0.32
N LYS A 165 -14.74 0.30 -1.01
CA LYS A 165 -16.19 0.23 -0.81
C LYS A 165 -16.75 -1.06 -1.40
N SER A 166 -16.43 -1.36 -2.65
CA SER A 166 -16.86 -2.60 -3.33
C SER A 166 -15.89 -3.77 -3.15
N GLN A 167 -14.75 -3.53 -2.50
CA GLN A 167 -13.64 -4.49 -2.34
C GLN A 167 -13.03 -4.98 -3.67
N HIS A 168 -13.22 -4.23 -4.76
CA HIS A 168 -12.68 -4.56 -6.07
C HIS A 168 -11.14 -4.56 -6.09
N ASN A 169 -10.55 -5.61 -6.65
CA ASN A 169 -9.10 -5.89 -6.76
C ASN A 169 -8.33 -6.01 -5.43
N LEU A 170 -9.02 -6.13 -4.30
CA LEU A 170 -8.36 -6.20 -3.00
C LEU A 170 -7.54 -7.49 -2.83
N ASP A 171 -8.01 -8.60 -3.40
CA ASP A 171 -7.32 -9.87 -3.48
C ASP A 171 -5.95 -9.76 -4.18
N ILE A 172 -5.90 -9.10 -5.34
CA ILE A 172 -4.66 -8.86 -6.10
C ILE A 172 -3.69 -8.00 -5.26
N VAL A 173 -4.21 -6.96 -4.60
CA VAL A 173 -3.40 -6.10 -3.72
C VAL A 173 -2.84 -6.88 -2.53
N LEU A 174 -3.65 -7.71 -1.89
CA LEU A 174 -3.22 -8.55 -0.77
C LEU A 174 -2.17 -9.58 -1.21
N GLN A 175 -2.33 -10.17 -2.40
CA GLN A 175 -1.32 -11.08 -2.96
C GLN A 175 0.00 -10.36 -3.22
N TRP A 176 -0.04 -9.13 -3.76
CA TRP A 176 1.16 -8.34 -3.99
C TRP A 176 1.90 -8.02 -2.68
N LEU A 177 1.16 -7.65 -1.63
CA LEU A 177 1.70 -7.36 -0.30
C LEU A 177 2.24 -8.61 0.38
N ALA A 178 1.53 -9.73 0.31
CA ALA A 178 1.98 -11.01 0.84
C ALA A 178 3.29 -11.47 0.19
N GLY A 179 3.50 -11.15 -1.09
CA GLY A 179 4.75 -11.41 -1.80
C GLY A 179 5.97 -10.63 -1.27
N ARG A 180 5.77 -9.65 -0.38
CA ARG A 180 6.86 -8.93 0.32
C ARG A 180 7.28 -9.57 1.64
N SER A 181 6.52 -10.57 2.10
CA SER A 181 6.75 -11.19 3.40
C SER A 181 7.93 -12.15 3.39
N HIS A 182 8.76 -12.05 4.44
CA HIS A 182 9.91 -12.91 4.70
C HIS A 182 9.73 -13.69 6.01
#